data_AF-A0A7Y6Z6C3-F1
#
_entry.id   AF-A0A7Y6Z6C3-F1
#
_cell.length_a   1.000
_cell.length_b   1.000
_cell.length_c   1.000
_cell.angle_alpha   90.00
_cell.angle_beta   90.00
_cell.angle_gamma   90.00
#
_symmetry.space_group_name_H-M   'P 1'
#
loop_
_entity.id
_entity.type
_entity.pdbx_description
1 polymer ?
#
loop_
_entity_poly.entity_id
_entity_poly.type
_entity_poly.pdbx_seq_one_letter_code
_entity_poly.pdbx_strand_id
1 'polypeptide(L)'
;MRAALTTWVMTAVLGAGIGASAEEGPSFSCDTVAAGSIEELVCQEVGLAALDRQLAVVYGQAAKIADNEQPPMLKAEQRGWIKGRNECWKSEDKRACVESEYRHRIAELQARYRLVAGNGPVFFVCDDQPANEVVITYFETDPPTLIAERGDSVSLMFRQPSASGAKYEGRNEIFWEHQGEAMVTWGFEAPTMKCKPRE
;
A
#
# COMPACT_ATOMS: atom_id res chain seq x y z
N MET A 1 -35.74 -55.81 48.42
CA MET A 1 -35.12 -55.42 47.14
C MET A 1 -36.04 -54.41 46.47
N ARG A 2 -35.72 -53.10 46.51
CA ARG A 2 -36.47 -52.03 45.85
C ARG A 2 -35.58 -51.45 44.76
N ALA A 3 -36.01 -51.56 43.50
CA ALA A 3 -35.33 -50.98 42.35
C ALA A 3 -35.63 -49.47 42.30
N ALA A 4 -34.60 -48.64 42.19
CA ALA A 4 -34.73 -47.21 41.93
C ALA A 4 -34.29 -46.95 40.48
N LEU A 5 -35.23 -46.48 39.65
CA LEU A 5 -34.98 -46.01 38.30
C LEU A 5 -34.59 -44.53 38.36
N THR A 6 -33.34 -44.22 38.03
CA THR A 6 -32.84 -42.85 37.91
C THR A 6 -32.98 -42.39 36.46
N THR A 7 -33.97 -41.51 36.22
CA THR A 7 -34.21 -40.86 34.93
C THR A 7 -33.18 -39.75 34.72
N TRP A 8 -32.38 -39.82 33.66
CA TRP A 8 -31.45 -38.75 33.27
C TRP A 8 -32.19 -37.71 32.43
N VAL A 9 -32.21 -36.45 32.90
CA VAL A 9 -32.68 -35.31 32.11
C VAL A 9 -31.47 -34.74 31.35
N MET A 10 -31.45 -34.91 30.02
CA MET A 10 -30.49 -34.23 29.15
C MET A 10 -30.97 -32.79 28.92
N THR A 11 -30.26 -31.82 29.48
CA THR A 11 -30.46 -30.39 29.20
C THR A 11 -29.63 -30.01 27.98
N ALA A 12 -30.27 -29.71 26.86
CA ALA A 12 -29.60 -29.19 25.67
C ALA A 12 -29.28 -27.70 25.86
N VAL A 13 -27.99 -27.36 25.94
CA VAL A 13 -27.51 -25.98 25.92
C VAL A 13 -27.40 -25.53 24.46
N LEU A 14 -28.30 -24.65 24.02
CA LEU A 14 -28.17 -23.95 22.74
C LEU A 14 -27.08 -22.88 22.88
N GLY A 15 -25.93 -23.12 22.25
CA GLY A 15 -24.91 -22.10 22.04
C GLY A 15 -25.39 -21.08 21.00
N ALA A 16 -25.76 -19.88 21.43
CA ALA A 16 -25.94 -18.75 20.54
C ALA A 16 -24.57 -18.27 20.06
N GLY A 17 -24.18 -18.66 18.85
CA GLY A 17 -23.03 -18.06 18.16
C GLY A 17 -23.35 -16.62 17.83
N ILE A 18 -22.69 -15.68 18.52
CA ILE A 18 -22.68 -14.27 18.13
C ILE A 18 -21.81 -14.21 16.87
N GLY A 19 -22.44 -14.28 15.70
CA GLY A 19 -21.79 -13.95 14.44
C GLY A 19 -21.43 -12.47 14.48
N ALA A 20 -20.13 -12.16 14.54
CA ALA A 20 -19.67 -10.81 14.28
C ALA A 20 -20.05 -10.46 12.84
N SER A 21 -20.99 -9.52 12.66
CA SER A 21 -21.23 -8.91 11.36
C SER A 21 -19.93 -8.25 10.93
N ALA A 22 -19.22 -8.86 9.98
CA ALA A 22 -18.19 -8.16 9.23
C ALA A 22 -18.86 -6.90 8.65
N GLU A 23 -18.19 -5.74 8.69
CA GLU A 23 -18.65 -4.59 7.91
C GLU A 23 -18.70 -5.02 6.43
N GLU A 24 -19.91 -5.24 5.92
CA GLU A 24 -20.12 -5.79 4.58
C GLU A 24 -19.79 -4.76 3.49
N GLY A 25 -19.71 -3.46 3.81
CA GLY A 25 -19.48 -2.36 2.88
C GLY A 25 -18.17 -1.58 3.06
N PRO A 26 -17.82 -0.68 2.12
CA PRO A 26 -16.65 0.20 2.22
C PRO A 26 -16.78 1.22 3.37
N SER A 27 -15.76 2.05 3.56
CA SER A 27 -15.73 3.12 4.58
C SER A 27 -16.67 4.31 4.28
N PHE A 28 -17.42 4.25 3.18
CA PHE A 28 -18.43 5.23 2.76
C PHE A 28 -19.80 4.58 2.54
N SER A 29 -20.88 5.37 2.55
CA SER A 29 -22.23 4.85 2.32
C SER A 29 -22.45 4.51 0.84
N CYS A 30 -23.00 3.32 0.61
CA CYS A 30 -23.40 2.83 -0.71
C CYS A 30 -24.79 3.29 -1.15
N ASP A 31 -25.55 3.96 -0.29
CA ASP A 31 -26.98 4.26 -0.55
C ASP A 31 -27.18 5.30 -1.66
N THR A 32 -26.18 6.15 -1.89
CA THR A 32 -26.28 7.30 -2.81
C THR A 32 -25.20 7.31 -3.90
N VAL A 33 -24.53 6.17 -4.12
CA VAL A 33 -23.52 6.07 -5.20
C VAL A 33 -24.22 6.12 -6.56
N ALA A 34 -23.58 6.76 -7.54
CA ALA A 34 -24.14 6.84 -8.88
C ALA A 34 -24.06 5.48 -9.58
N ALA A 35 -25.13 5.06 -10.25
CA ALA A 35 -25.13 3.84 -11.05
C ALA A 35 -24.04 3.90 -12.14
N GLY A 36 -23.30 2.80 -12.30
CA GLY A 36 -22.18 2.66 -13.22
C GLY A 36 -20.87 3.32 -12.76
N SER A 37 -20.82 3.88 -11.55
CA SER A 37 -19.61 4.50 -10.99
C SER A 37 -18.58 3.48 -10.48
N ILE A 38 -17.36 3.95 -10.25
CA ILE A 38 -16.34 3.15 -9.57
C ILE A 38 -16.73 2.91 -8.10
N GLU A 39 -17.40 3.85 -7.45
CA GLU A 39 -17.92 3.69 -6.11
C GLU A 39 -18.98 2.58 -6.02
N GLU A 40 -19.87 2.45 -7.02
CA GLU A 40 -20.82 1.34 -7.09
C GLU A 40 -20.08 -0.02 -7.20
N LEU A 41 -19.04 -0.09 -8.04
CA LEU A 41 -18.21 -1.29 -8.13
C LEU A 41 -17.55 -1.63 -6.79
N VAL A 42 -17.02 -0.64 -6.07
CA VAL A 42 -16.42 -0.83 -4.73
C VAL A 42 -17.46 -1.33 -3.72
N CYS A 43 -18.70 -0.84 -3.80
CA CYS A 43 -19.81 -1.30 -2.97
C CYS A 43 -20.22 -2.75 -3.23
N GLN A 44 -20.13 -3.22 -4.47
CA GLN A 44 -20.56 -4.56 -4.87
C GLN A 44 -19.48 -5.63 -4.65
N GLU A 45 -18.21 -5.23 -4.70
CA GLU A 45 -17.06 -6.14 -4.61
C GLU A 45 -16.46 -6.16 -3.19
N VAL A 46 -16.70 -7.26 -2.46
CA VAL A 46 -16.23 -7.44 -1.07
C VAL A 46 -14.73 -7.18 -0.90
N GLY A 47 -13.91 -7.60 -1.86
CA GLY A 47 -12.47 -7.38 -1.84
C GLY A 47 -12.08 -5.89 -2.00
N LEU A 48 -12.80 -5.14 -2.82
CA LEU A 48 -12.54 -3.70 -2.99
C LEU A 48 -13.05 -2.90 -1.80
N ALA A 49 -14.20 -3.28 -1.23
CA ALA A 49 -14.71 -2.71 0.01
C ALA A 49 -13.73 -2.90 1.17
N ALA A 50 -13.09 -4.08 1.27
CA ALA A 50 -12.07 -4.34 2.28
C ALA A 50 -10.82 -3.45 2.10
N LEU A 51 -10.35 -3.28 0.86
CA LEU A 51 -9.24 -2.38 0.55
C LEU A 51 -9.57 -0.91 0.86
N ASP A 52 -10.80 -0.48 0.60
CA ASP A 52 -11.25 0.87 0.96
C ASP A 52 -11.21 1.11 2.47
N ARG A 53 -11.72 0.15 3.27
CA ARG A 53 -11.62 0.22 4.74
C ARG A 53 -10.17 0.22 5.23
N GLN A 54 -9.30 -0.61 4.63
CA GLN A 54 -7.88 -0.63 4.96
C GLN A 54 -7.23 0.74 4.67
N LEU A 55 -7.53 1.33 3.51
CA LEU A 55 -7.03 2.66 3.16
C LEU A 55 -7.55 3.73 4.13
N ALA A 56 -8.80 3.66 4.58
CA ALA A 56 -9.34 4.60 5.56
C ALA A 56 -8.56 4.55 6.90
N VAL A 57 -8.20 3.35 7.37
CA VAL A 57 -7.37 3.16 8.56
C VAL A 57 -5.97 3.76 8.36
N VAL A 58 -5.30 3.42 7.26
CA VAL A 58 -3.94 3.91 6.94
C VAL A 58 -3.93 5.42 6.77
N TYR A 59 -4.91 5.99 6.07
CA TYR A 59 -5.08 7.43 5.92
C TYR A 59 -5.28 8.12 7.27
N GLY A 60 -6.09 7.53 8.17
CA GLY A 60 -6.29 8.07 9.52
C GLY A 60 -5.01 8.10 10.36
N GLN A 61 -4.10 7.14 10.16
CA GLN A 61 -2.78 7.14 10.79
C GLN A 61 -1.85 8.20 10.16
N ALA A 62 -1.79 8.24 8.83
CA ALA A 62 -1.01 9.23 8.08
C ALA A 62 -1.43 10.67 8.41
N ALA A 63 -2.74 10.93 8.52
CA ALA A 63 -3.29 12.24 8.84
C ALA A 63 -2.77 12.80 10.17
N LYS A 64 -2.63 11.96 11.21
CA LYS A 64 -2.10 12.39 12.51
C LYS A 64 -0.64 12.84 12.43
N ILE A 65 0.14 12.25 11.54
CA ILE A 65 1.54 12.64 11.30
C ILE A 65 1.56 13.91 10.44
N ALA A 66 0.75 13.94 9.39
CA ALA A 66 0.63 15.03 8.44
C ALA A 66 0.11 16.34 9.05
N ASP A 67 -0.52 16.31 10.22
CA ASP A 67 -0.93 17.52 10.95
C ASP A 67 0.25 18.49 11.21
N ASN A 68 1.49 17.98 11.23
CA ASN A 68 2.70 18.78 11.39
C ASN A 68 3.33 19.23 10.06
N GLU A 69 2.81 18.81 8.90
CA GLU A 69 3.33 19.21 7.60
C GLU A 69 3.03 20.68 7.30
N GLN A 70 3.99 21.35 6.67
CA GLN A 70 3.85 22.73 6.23
C GLN A 70 4.30 22.81 4.76
N PRO A 71 3.36 22.91 3.79
CA PRO A 71 1.90 22.99 3.96
C PRO A 71 1.21 21.62 4.19
N PRO A 72 0.00 21.59 4.80
CA PRO A 72 -0.76 20.35 5.03
C PRO A 72 -1.41 19.85 3.74
N MET A 73 -0.73 18.95 3.01
CA MET A 73 -1.14 18.54 1.65
C MET A 73 -1.92 17.23 1.58
N LEU A 74 -1.76 16.34 2.56
CA LEU A 74 -2.31 14.98 2.51
C LEU A 74 -3.81 14.92 2.16
N LYS A 75 -4.63 15.81 2.73
CA LYS A 75 -6.08 15.86 2.43
C LYS A 75 -6.36 16.23 0.98
N ALA A 76 -5.61 17.17 0.43
CA ALA A 76 -5.76 17.59 -0.96
C ALA A 76 -5.31 16.48 -1.91
N GLU A 77 -4.19 15.82 -1.59
CA GLU A 77 -3.67 14.67 -2.33
C GLU A 77 -4.64 13.50 -2.32
N GLN A 78 -5.22 13.16 -1.16
CA GLN A 78 -6.20 12.07 -1.05
C GLN A 78 -7.43 12.32 -1.92
N ARG A 79 -7.92 13.56 -1.99
CA ARG A 79 -9.00 13.94 -2.91
C ARG A 79 -8.59 13.80 -4.37
N GLY A 80 -7.34 14.16 -4.70
CA GLY A 80 -6.78 13.96 -6.03
C GLY A 80 -6.71 12.49 -6.40
N TRP A 81 -6.24 11.66 -5.47
CA TRP A 81 -6.16 10.21 -5.63
C TRP A 81 -7.54 9.57 -5.85
N ILE A 82 -8.58 9.95 -5.09
CA ILE A 82 -9.95 9.42 -5.31
C ILE A 82 -10.42 9.70 -6.74
N LYS A 83 -10.15 10.89 -7.28
CA LYS A 83 -10.46 11.21 -8.68
C LYS A 83 -9.65 10.34 -9.64
N GLY A 84 -8.36 10.13 -9.36
CA GLY A 84 -7.49 9.24 -10.14
C GLY A 84 -8.01 7.80 -10.16
N ARG A 85 -8.33 7.22 -9.00
CA ARG A 85 -8.97 5.90 -8.88
C ARG A 85 -10.24 5.82 -9.74
N ASN A 86 -11.04 6.88 -9.74
CA ASN A 86 -12.28 6.88 -10.52
C ASN A 86 -12.04 6.84 -12.03
N GLU A 87 -10.88 7.29 -12.54
CA GLU A 87 -10.51 7.16 -13.96
C GLU A 87 -10.37 5.69 -14.42
N CYS A 88 -10.36 4.73 -13.49
CA CYS A 88 -10.52 3.31 -13.81
C CYS A 88 -11.79 2.98 -14.60
N TRP A 89 -12.76 3.90 -14.69
CA TRP A 89 -13.92 3.75 -15.59
C TRP A 89 -13.50 3.54 -17.06
N LYS A 90 -12.31 4.01 -17.44
CA LYS A 90 -11.72 3.88 -18.78
C LYS A 90 -10.98 2.55 -19.01
N SER A 91 -10.70 1.79 -17.95
CA SER A 91 -9.99 0.52 -18.03
C SER A 91 -10.88 -0.57 -18.63
N GLU A 92 -10.28 -1.47 -19.41
CA GLU A 92 -10.95 -2.69 -19.87
C GLU A 92 -11.29 -3.60 -18.68
N ASP A 93 -10.34 -3.76 -17.74
CA ASP A 93 -10.56 -4.40 -16.45
C ASP A 93 -10.65 -3.34 -15.36
N LYS A 94 -11.87 -2.91 -15.07
CA LYS A 94 -12.16 -1.89 -14.04
C LYS A 94 -11.82 -2.41 -12.64
N ARG A 95 -12.10 -3.68 -12.35
CA ARG A 95 -11.88 -4.27 -11.03
C ARG A 95 -10.38 -4.32 -10.72
N ALA A 96 -9.56 -4.85 -11.63
CA ALA A 96 -8.11 -4.91 -11.45
C ALA A 96 -7.48 -3.52 -11.34
N CYS A 97 -7.97 -2.54 -12.13
CA CYS A 97 -7.52 -1.16 -12.02
C CYS A 97 -7.78 -0.59 -10.62
N VAL A 98 -9.01 -0.73 -10.10
CA VAL A 98 -9.37 -0.21 -8.77
C VAL A 98 -8.60 -0.92 -7.66
N GLU A 99 -8.41 -2.24 -7.76
CA GLU A 99 -7.62 -3.03 -6.81
C GLU A 99 -6.16 -2.53 -6.75
N SER A 100 -5.55 -2.28 -7.90
CA SER A 100 -4.20 -1.73 -8.04
C SER A 100 -4.09 -0.33 -7.42
N GLU A 101 -5.04 0.56 -7.71
CA GLU A 101 -5.06 1.92 -7.16
C GLU A 101 -5.13 1.94 -5.62
N TYR A 102 -5.96 1.08 -5.02
CA TYR A 102 -6.00 0.96 -3.57
C TYR A 102 -4.68 0.43 -3.00
N ARG A 103 -4.15 -0.67 -3.55
CA ARG A 103 -2.90 -1.26 -3.05
C ARG A 103 -1.74 -0.27 -3.12
N HIS A 104 -1.57 0.41 -4.25
CA HIS A 104 -0.52 1.41 -4.41
C HIS A 104 -0.68 2.57 -3.43
N ARG A 105 -1.91 3.07 -3.22
CA ARG A 105 -2.12 4.17 -2.27
C ARG A 105 -1.88 3.76 -0.82
N ILE A 106 -2.30 2.56 -0.44
CA ILE A 106 -2.03 1.99 0.88
C ILE A 106 -0.52 1.89 1.12
N ALA A 107 0.20 1.26 0.20
CA ALA A 107 1.66 1.11 0.27
C ALA A 107 2.38 2.47 0.25
N GLU A 108 1.94 3.42 -0.57
CA GLU A 108 2.47 4.79 -0.59
C GLU A 108 2.36 5.46 0.77
N LEU A 109 1.16 5.48 1.37
CA LEU A 109 0.95 6.12 2.65
C LEU A 109 1.72 5.40 3.76
N GLN A 110 1.76 4.07 3.73
CA GLN A 110 2.54 3.29 4.68
C GLN A 110 4.04 3.63 4.62
N ALA A 111 4.62 3.73 3.42
CA ALA A 111 6.03 4.05 3.25
C ALA A 111 6.34 5.52 3.61
N ARG A 112 5.61 6.48 3.01
CA ARG A 112 5.86 7.92 3.22
C ARG A 112 5.71 8.34 4.68
N TYR A 113 4.70 7.81 5.35
CA TYR A 113 4.42 8.12 6.76
C TYR A 113 5.03 7.11 7.73
N ARG A 114 5.90 6.21 7.26
CA ARG A 114 6.63 5.22 8.09
C ARG A 114 5.69 4.40 9.00
N LEU A 115 4.53 3.99 8.47
CA LEU A 115 3.50 3.24 9.21
C LEU A 115 3.74 1.72 9.23
N VAL A 116 4.79 1.27 8.56
CA VAL A 116 5.28 -0.12 8.56
C VAL A 116 6.79 -0.12 8.80
N ALA A 117 7.35 -1.29 9.10
CA ALA A 117 8.79 -1.43 9.28
C ALA A 117 9.55 -1.03 8.01
N GLY A 118 10.59 -0.23 8.22
CA GLY A 118 11.56 0.14 7.18
C GLY A 118 12.90 -0.53 7.43
N ASN A 119 13.55 -1.01 6.38
CA ASN A 119 14.88 -1.60 6.40
C ASN A 119 15.87 -0.68 5.69
N GLY A 120 16.88 -0.19 6.42
CA GLY A 120 17.85 0.81 5.95
C GLY A 120 18.07 1.92 6.98
N PRO A 121 18.62 3.09 6.58
CA PRO A 121 19.03 3.41 5.21
C PRO A 121 20.26 2.61 4.75
N VAL A 122 20.26 2.18 3.48
CA VAL A 122 21.45 1.69 2.78
C VAL A 122 21.99 2.83 1.93
N PHE A 123 23.25 3.17 2.13
CA PHE A 123 23.92 4.23 1.39
C PHE A 123 24.63 3.63 0.18
N PHE A 124 24.41 4.19 -0.99
CA PHE A 124 25.10 3.79 -2.21
C PHE A 124 25.93 4.95 -2.77
N VAL A 125 27.17 4.68 -3.16
CA VAL A 125 28.01 5.62 -3.91
C VAL A 125 27.95 5.24 -5.38
N CYS A 126 27.57 6.20 -6.24
CA CYS A 126 27.42 6.00 -7.66
C CYS A 126 28.60 6.56 -8.47
N ASP A 127 29.01 5.83 -9.51
CA ASP A 127 30.10 6.17 -10.44
C ASP A 127 31.41 6.53 -9.72
N ASP A 128 31.68 5.86 -8.60
CA ASP A 128 32.83 6.06 -7.71
C ASP A 128 32.99 7.52 -7.22
N GLN A 129 31.90 8.28 -7.19
CA GLN A 129 31.87 9.69 -6.78
C GLN A 129 31.02 9.86 -5.50
N PRO A 130 31.62 10.19 -4.34
CA PRO A 130 30.89 10.34 -3.08
C PRO A 130 29.76 11.39 -3.11
N ALA A 131 29.85 12.38 -4.00
CA ALA A 131 28.79 13.38 -4.19
C ALA A 131 27.55 12.81 -4.90
N ASN A 132 27.69 11.71 -5.63
CA ASN A 132 26.60 10.98 -6.27
C ASN A 132 26.10 9.86 -5.33
N GLU A 133 25.63 10.25 -4.16
CA GLU A 133 25.05 9.32 -3.19
C GLU A 133 23.56 9.09 -3.47
N VAL A 134 23.12 7.84 -3.32
CA VAL A 134 21.71 7.46 -3.28
C VAL A 134 21.45 6.70 -1.99
N VAL A 135 20.47 7.15 -1.22
CA VAL A 135 20.11 6.57 0.07
C VAL A 135 18.78 5.83 -0.07
N ILE A 136 18.76 4.55 0.26
CA ILE A 136 17.58 3.68 0.07
C ILE A 136 17.04 3.24 1.43
N THR A 137 15.73 3.40 1.64
CA THR A 137 15.00 2.67 2.68
C THR A 137 13.94 1.79 2.05
N TYR A 138 13.97 0.48 2.33
CA TYR A 138 12.94 -0.48 1.90
C TYR A 138 11.81 -0.53 2.92
N PHE A 139 10.60 -0.88 2.50
CA PHE A 139 9.43 -1.02 3.37
C PHE A 139 8.68 -2.32 3.10
N GLU A 140 8.21 -2.95 4.17
CA GLU A 140 7.38 -4.16 4.15
C GLU A 140 5.91 -3.83 3.80
N THR A 141 5.71 -3.26 2.61
CA THR A 141 4.40 -2.93 2.03
C THR A 141 3.97 -3.96 0.99
N ASP A 142 2.72 -3.89 0.53
CA ASP A 142 2.21 -4.71 -0.57
C ASP A 142 1.54 -3.83 -1.65
N PRO A 143 2.13 -3.71 -2.86
CA PRO A 143 3.41 -4.29 -3.26
C PRO A 143 4.61 -3.66 -2.52
N PRO A 144 5.75 -4.36 -2.40
CA PRO A 144 6.93 -3.84 -1.72
C PRO A 144 7.41 -2.53 -2.31
N THR A 145 7.74 -1.57 -1.44
CA THR A 145 8.22 -0.25 -1.83
C THR A 145 9.61 0.04 -1.30
N LEU A 146 10.28 0.99 -1.92
CA LEU A 146 11.40 1.71 -1.32
C LEU A 146 11.21 3.21 -1.47
N ILE A 147 11.83 3.98 -0.57
CA ILE A 147 12.08 5.40 -0.76
C ILE A 147 13.56 5.58 -1.05
N ALA A 148 13.86 6.18 -2.19
CA ALA A 148 15.19 6.58 -2.59
C ALA A 148 15.34 8.09 -2.43
N GLU A 149 16.45 8.52 -1.84
CA GLU A 149 16.81 9.92 -1.66
C GLU A 149 18.12 10.19 -2.40
N ARG A 150 18.17 11.27 -3.18
CA ARG A 150 19.36 11.74 -3.89
C ARG A 150 19.38 13.27 -3.89
N GLY A 151 20.34 13.85 -3.17
CA GLY A 151 20.35 15.30 -2.92
C GLY A 151 19.04 15.73 -2.26
N ASP A 152 18.39 16.75 -2.80
CA ASP A 152 17.10 17.26 -2.30
C ASP A 152 15.87 16.52 -2.87
N SER A 153 16.09 15.46 -3.65
CA SER A 153 15.02 14.73 -4.34
C SER A 153 14.72 13.41 -3.66
N VAL A 154 13.43 13.09 -3.56
CA VAL A 154 12.92 11.85 -2.96
C VAL A 154 12.01 11.15 -3.98
N SER A 155 12.19 9.85 -4.16
CA SER A 155 11.36 9.02 -5.02
C SER A 155 10.83 7.81 -4.25
N LEU A 156 9.50 7.71 -4.15
CA LEU A 156 8.84 6.48 -3.77
C LEU A 156 8.79 5.56 -4.99
N MET A 157 9.30 4.35 -4.84
CA MET A 157 9.35 3.36 -5.90
C MET A 157 8.66 2.06 -5.51
N PHE A 158 8.02 1.42 -6.48
CA PHE A 158 7.33 0.15 -6.33
C PHE A 158 8.13 -0.97 -7.00
N ARG A 159 8.15 -2.14 -6.35
CA ARG A 159 8.82 -3.32 -6.90
C ARG A 159 8.16 -3.73 -8.23
N GLN A 160 8.99 -3.96 -9.24
CA GLN A 160 8.58 -4.45 -10.55
C GLN A 160 9.00 -5.90 -10.76
N PRO A 161 8.27 -6.67 -11.59
CA PRO A 161 8.73 -7.96 -12.07
C PRO A 161 10.09 -7.84 -12.78
N SER A 162 11.04 -8.69 -12.42
CA SER A 162 12.38 -8.74 -13.01
C SER A 162 12.84 -10.19 -13.18
N ALA A 163 13.59 -10.47 -14.25
CA ALA A 163 14.15 -11.80 -14.50
C ALA A 163 15.30 -12.15 -13.54
N SER A 164 15.93 -11.15 -12.94
CA SER A 164 17.02 -11.29 -11.98
C SER A 164 17.14 -10.03 -11.11
N GLY A 165 17.58 -10.19 -9.86
CA GLY A 165 17.74 -9.09 -8.93
C GLY A 165 16.42 -8.43 -8.49
N ALA A 166 16.51 -7.34 -7.76
CA ALA A 166 15.36 -6.58 -7.27
C ALA A 166 15.26 -5.24 -8.01
N LYS A 167 14.23 -5.09 -8.84
CA LYS A 167 13.94 -3.85 -9.58
C LYS A 167 12.79 -3.09 -8.94
N TYR A 168 12.98 -1.79 -8.77
CA TYR A 168 11.99 -0.84 -8.28
C TYR A 168 11.92 0.35 -9.24
N GLU A 169 10.70 0.83 -9.47
CA GLU A 169 10.46 1.98 -10.35
C GLU A 169 9.62 3.03 -9.65
N GLY A 170 10.07 4.29 -9.73
CA GLY A 170 9.34 5.48 -9.31
C GLY A 170 8.63 6.13 -10.50
N ARG A 171 8.47 7.46 -10.46
CA ARG A 171 7.81 8.19 -11.56
C ARG A 171 8.71 8.26 -12.80
N ASN A 172 9.99 8.60 -12.60
CA ASN A 172 10.99 8.69 -13.66
C ASN A 172 12.33 8.08 -13.23
N GLU A 173 12.32 7.35 -12.13
CA GLU A 173 13.51 6.78 -11.52
C GLU A 173 13.43 5.26 -11.55
N ILE A 174 14.57 4.61 -11.71
CA ILE A 174 14.70 3.15 -11.68
C ILE A 174 15.85 2.82 -10.74
N PHE A 175 15.61 1.92 -9.81
CA PHE A 175 16.63 1.29 -8.99
C PHE A 175 16.61 -0.23 -9.27
N TRP A 176 17.73 -0.79 -9.72
CA TRP A 176 17.84 -2.22 -9.96
C TRP A 176 19.10 -2.79 -9.32
N GLU A 177 18.92 -3.55 -8.24
CA GLU A 177 20.01 -4.24 -7.54
C GLU A 177 20.16 -5.66 -8.05
N HIS A 178 21.42 -6.07 -8.28
CA HIS A 178 21.79 -7.44 -8.56
C HIS A 178 23.22 -7.72 -8.08
N GLN A 179 23.38 -8.74 -7.24
CA GLN A 179 24.68 -9.24 -6.76
C GLN A 179 25.53 -8.20 -6.00
N GLY A 180 24.89 -7.30 -5.24
CA GLY A 180 25.60 -6.31 -4.42
C GLY A 180 26.01 -5.03 -5.16
N GLU A 181 25.64 -4.88 -6.43
CA GLU A 181 25.70 -3.63 -7.17
C GLU A 181 24.29 -3.19 -7.59
N ALA A 182 24.09 -1.89 -7.74
CA ALA A 182 22.83 -1.31 -8.19
C ALA A 182 23.02 -0.44 -9.44
N MET A 183 22.12 -0.58 -10.40
CA MET A 183 21.98 0.34 -11.53
C MET A 183 20.88 1.35 -11.20
N VAL A 184 21.21 2.64 -11.25
CA VAL A 184 20.27 3.72 -10.90
C VAL A 184 20.11 4.69 -12.05
N THR A 185 18.87 4.88 -12.50
CA THR A 185 18.49 5.95 -13.43
C THR A 185 17.66 6.96 -12.65
N TRP A 186 18.02 8.25 -12.73
CA TRP A 186 17.34 9.31 -11.97
C TRP A 186 16.82 10.41 -12.90
N GLY A 187 15.59 10.25 -13.38
CA GLY A 187 14.93 11.18 -14.29
C GLY A 187 14.68 10.59 -15.68
N PHE A 188 13.81 11.25 -16.44
CA PHE A 188 13.43 10.83 -17.78
C PHE A 188 14.64 10.89 -18.72
N GLU A 189 14.96 9.76 -19.37
CA GLU A 189 16.12 9.61 -20.29
C GLU A 189 17.48 9.94 -19.65
N ALA A 190 17.57 9.95 -18.32
CA ALA A 190 18.83 10.19 -17.63
C ALA A 190 19.82 9.03 -17.84
N PRO A 191 21.13 9.30 -17.86
CA PRO A 191 22.15 8.25 -17.85
C PRO A 191 22.00 7.34 -16.62
N THR A 192 22.19 6.04 -16.82
CA THR A 192 22.23 5.07 -15.71
C THR A 192 23.59 5.12 -15.03
N MET A 193 23.58 5.23 -13.71
CA MET A 193 24.75 5.22 -12.85
C MET A 193 24.97 3.83 -12.26
N LYS A 194 26.24 3.47 -12.05
CA LYS A 194 26.63 2.23 -11.35
C LYS A 194 26.91 2.55 -9.89
N CYS A 195 26.17 1.92 -8.99
CA CYS A 195 26.20 2.25 -7.58
C CYS A 195 26.59 1.03 -6.75
N LYS A 196 27.40 1.25 -5.70
CA LYS A 196 27.84 0.22 -4.75
C LYS A 196 27.46 0.64 -3.34
N PRO A 197 27.07 -0.31 -2.46
CA PRO A 197 26.90 -0.03 -1.05
C PRO A 197 28.17 0.61 -0.49
N ARG A 198 28.00 1.69 0.27
CA ARG A 198 29.10 2.30 1.03
C ARG A 198 29.49 1.33 2.15
N GLU A 199 30.78 0.98 2.21
CA GLU A 199 31.34 0.15 3.29
C GLU A 199 31.23 0.81 4.67
#